data_AF-A0A0G0ESY7-F1
#
_entry.id   AF-A0A0G0ESY7-F1
#
_cell.length_a   1.000
_cell.length_b   1.000
_cell.length_c   1.000
_cell.angle_alpha   90.00
_cell.angle_beta   90.00
_cell.angle_gamma   90.00
#
_symmetry.space_group_name_H-M   'P 1'
#
loop_
_entity.id
_entity.type
_entity.pdbx_description
1 polymer ?
#
loop_
_entity_poly.entity_id
_entity_poly.type
_entity_poly.pdbx_seq_one_letter_code
_entity_poly.pdbx_strand_id
1 'polypeptide(L)'
;MESFLGAALGTLFSFNVFASSDSNLPKTPDPVETISFSQPIKTETKFGEETETEETKIEFTTKYEDDPETEAGEESVAQEGQDGKKIKTYKITYYDGEEFSRELVSTTTEEPVDKIIKRGTKIVWKTLQTDDGEIRYWKKLKVYATHYDSRCPGCNETTAIGMRAGKGVIAVDPKVIKLRSSVFIPGYGKAVAGDTGGAIKGNIIDLGFDDARTAGWTARYVDIYLL
;
A
#
# COMPACT_ATOMS: atom_id res chain seq x y z
N MET A 1 12.05 -48.95 -20.92
CA MET A 1 13.47 -49.11 -20.55
C MET A 1 13.63 -48.45 -19.19
N GLU A 2 13.90 -49.09 -18.05
CA GLU A 2 14.22 -50.45 -17.58
C GLU A 2 13.86 -50.44 -16.07
N SER A 3 13.01 -51.34 -15.54
CA SER A 3 13.34 -52.50 -14.67
C SER A 3 14.53 -52.35 -13.71
N PHE A 4 14.33 -52.66 -12.41
CA PHE A 4 15.14 -53.56 -11.55
C PHE A 4 14.35 -53.77 -10.22
N LEU A 5 13.81 -54.96 -9.92
CA LEU A 5 14.38 -56.02 -9.02
C LEU A 5 14.94 -55.43 -7.70
N GLY A 6 14.51 -55.77 -6.48
CA GLY A 6 14.00 -57.02 -5.91
C GLY A 6 15.07 -57.64 -4.99
N ALA A 7 14.84 -57.69 -3.67
CA ALA A 7 15.51 -58.64 -2.75
C ALA A 7 14.89 -58.62 -1.34
N ALA A 8 14.50 -59.81 -0.88
CA ALA A 8 14.08 -60.14 0.48
C ALA A 8 15.28 -60.54 1.35
N LEU A 9 15.21 -60.32 2.66
CA LEU A 9 15.98 -61.09 3.64
C LEU A 9 15.20 -61.20 4.95
N GLY A 10 14.86 -62.44 5.30
CA GLY A 10 14.28 -62.80 6.59
C GLY A 10 15.35 -63.06 7.64
N THR A 11 14.96 -62.95 8.90
CA THR A 11 15.71 -63.49 10.04
C THR A 11 14.76 -64.24 10.96
N LEU A 12 15.08 -65.53 11.12
CA LEU A 12 14.50 -66.47 12.07
C LEU A 12 14.97 -66.12 13.48
N PHE A 13 14.05 -66.11 14.44
CA PHE A 13 14.38 -66.32 15.85
C PHE A 13 13.60 -67.53 16.36
N SER A 14 14.33 -68.57 16.72
CA SER A 14 13.82 -69.73 17.44
C SER A 14 13.68 -69.36 18.92
N PHE A 15 12.52 -69.66 19.52
CA PHE A 15 12.40 -69.76 20.98
C PHE A 15 11.75 -71.09 21.34
N ASN A 16 12.45 -71.81 22.21
CA ASN A 16 12.07 -73.11 22.73
C ASN A 16 10.89 -73.00 23.71
N VAL A 17 10.11 -74.07 23.68
CA VAL A 17 8.93 -74.39 24.48
C VAL A 17 9.25 -74.43 25.99
N PHE A 18 8.37 -73.85 26.79
CA PHE A 18 8.14 -74.28 28.17
C PHE A 18 6.69 -74.73 28.29
N ALA A 19 6.48 -76.04 28.49
CA ALA A 19 5.21 -76.60 28.89
C ALA A 19 5.10 -76.48 30.42
N SER A 20 4.07 -75.79 30.90
CA SER A 20 3.61 -75.91 32.28
C SER A 20 2.13 -76.26 32.24
N SER A 21 1.83 -77.45 32.76
CA SER A 21 0.49 -77.94 33.03
C SER A 21 -0.12 -77.15 34.20
N ASP A 22 -1.24 -76.47 33.97
CA ASP A 22 -2.32 -76.44 34.96
C ASP A 22 -3.64 -76.01 34.32
N SER A 23 -4.69 -76.68 34.76
CA SER A 23 -6.04 -76.75 34.20
C SER A 23 -6.93 -75.58 34.64
N ASN A 24 -7.38 -74.76 33.68
CA ASN A 24 -8.74 -74.21 33.54
C ASN A 24 -8.74 -73.07 32.51
N LEU A 25 -8.96 -73.41 31.23
CA LEU A 25 -9.35 -72.41 30.24
C LEU A 25 -10.87 -72.22 30.30
N PRO A 26 -11.40 -70.98 30.40
CA PRO A 26 -12.82 -70.74 30.20
C PRO A 26 -13.21 -71.19 28.79
N LYS A 27 -14.29 -71.97 28.67
CA LYS A 27 -14.84 -72.37 27.37
C LYS A 27 -15.13 -71.10 26.56
N THR A 28 -14.66 -71.07 25.31
CA THR A 28 -15.09 -70.08 24.32
C THR A 28 -16.62 -70.06 24.26
N PRO A 29 -17.28 -68.89 24.37
CA PRO A 29 -18.73 -68.82 24.18
C PRO A 29 -19.06 -69.26 22.76
N ASP A 30 -20.16 -70.00 22.60
CA ASP A 30 -20.66 -70.42 21.30
C ASP A 30 -20.84 -69.20 20.38
N PRO A 31 -20.56 -69.31 19.07
CA PRO A 31 -20.75 -68.21 18.14
C PRO A 31 -22.20 -67.74 18.24
N VAL A 32 -22.38 -66.49 18.65
CA VAL A 32 -23.68 -65.81 18.68
C VAL A 32 -24.30 -65.95 17.29
N GLU A 33 -25.55 -66.40 17.23
CA GLU A 33 -26.31 -66.60 15.99
C GLU A 33 -26.03 -65.47 15.00
N THR A 34 -25.46 -65.84 13.85
CA THR A 34 -25.26 -64.91 12.75
C THR A 34 -26.64 -64.59 12.19
N ILE A 35 -27.12 -63.37 12.45
CA ILE A 35 -28.37 -62.89 11.86
C ILE A 35 -28.17 -62.86 10.34
N SER A 36 -28.90 -63.70 9.60
CA SER A 36 -28.89 -63.74 8.15
C SER A 36 -29.56 -62.48 7.59
N PHE A 37 -28.77 -61.50 7.18
CA PHE A 37 -29.24 -60.32 6.43
C PHE A 37 -29.60 -60.73 5.00
N SER A 38 -30.89 -61.00 4.73
CA SER A 38 -31.40 -61.34 3.40
C SER A 38 -31.86 -60.14 2.56
N GLN A 39 -31.54 -58.91 2.99
CA GLN A 39 -31.79 -57.69 2.22
C GLN A 39 -30.50 -56.88 2.09
N PRO A 40 -30.20 -56.32 0.90
CA PRO A 40 -29.07 -55.41 0.74
C PRO A 40 -29.28 -54.21 1.68
N ILE A 41 -28.33 -53.97 2.59
CA ILE A 41 -28.36 -52.77 3.43
C ILE A 41 -28.15 -51.58 2.50
N LYS A 42 -29.20 -50.77 2.31
CA LYS A 42 -29.10 -49.50 1.59
C LYS A 42 -28.51 -48.47 2.56
N THR A 43 -27.21 -48.24 2.49
CA THR A 43 -26.57 -47.13 3.19
C THR A 43 -26.69 -45.87 2.34
N GLU A 44 -27.16 -44.77 2.92
CA GLU A 44 -27.15 -43.45 2.29
C GLU A 44 -26.13 -42.59 3.04
N THR A 45 -25.17 -42.00 2.31
CA THR A 45 -24.24 -41.05 2.91
C THR A 45 -24.93 -39.71 3.09
N LYS A 46 -24.88 -39.15 4.30
CA LYS A 46 -25.36 -37.81 4.62
C LYS A 46 -24.31 -36.72 4.43
N PHE A 47 -23.12 -37.10 3.96
CA PHE A 47 -22.03 -36.16 3.71
C PHE A 47 -22.19 -35.50 2.34
N GLY A 48 -22.09 -34.17 2.32
CA GLY A 48 -22.00 -33.36 1.10
C GLY A 48 -20.69 -32.58 1.06
N GLU A 49 -20.25 -32.19 -0.12
CA GLU A 49 -19.06 -31.34 -0.32
C GLU A 49 -19.40 -30.18 -1.25
N GLU A 50 -18.91 -28.98 -0.92
CA GLU A 50 -19.00 -27.78 -1.76
C GLU A 50 -17.66 -27.04 -1.75
N THR A 51 -17.44 -26.19 -2.76
CA THR A 51 -16.33 -25.25 -2.80
C THR A 51 -16.82 -23.82 -2.59
N GLU A 52 -16.26 -23.12 -1.61
CA GLU A 52 -16.49 -21.69 -1.39
C GLU A 52 -15.23 -20.89 -1.71
N THR A 53 -15.36 -19.75 -2.37
CA THR A 53 -14.24 -18.85 -2.66
C THR A 53 -14.35 -17.55 -1.88
N GLU A 54 -13.25 -17.17 -1.21
CA GLU A 54 -13.10 -15.88 -0.54
C GLU A 54 -12.10 -15.03 -1.31
N GLU A 55 -12.55 -13.89 -1.85
CA GLU A 55 -11.71 -12.95 -2.60
C GLU A 55 -11.32 -11.75 -1.73
N THR A 56 -10.03 -11.44 -1.69
CA THR A 56 -9.50 -10.22 -1.07
C THR A 56 -8.79 -9.38 -2.12
N LYS A 57 -9.23 -8.13 -2.28
CA LYS A 57 -8.62 -7.15 -3.18
C LYS A 57 -7.20 -6.78 -2.72
N ILE A 58 -6.26 -6.68 -3.66
CA ILE A 58 -4.91 -6.15 -3.44
C ILE A 58 -4.79 -4.84 -4.24
N GLU A 59 -4.73 -3.71 -3.54
CA GLU A 59 -4.66 -2.41 -4.22
C GLU A 59 -3.34 -2.23 -4.99
N PHE A 60 -3.43 -1.67 -6.20
CA PHE A 60 -2.23 -1.26 -6.92
C PHE A 60 -1.57 -0.05 -6.27
N THR A 61 -0.27 0.12 -6.53
CA THR A 61 0.46 1.32 -6.09
C THR A 61 0.69 2.27 -7.27
N THR A 62 0.91 3.55 -6.98
CA THR A 62 1.31 4.54 -7.98
C THR A 62 2.81 4.79 -7.89
N LYS A 63 3.51 4.58 -9.00
CA LYS A 63 4.94 4.88 -9.15
C LYS A 63 5.12 6.09 -10.06
N TYR A 64 6.11 6.92 -9.75
CA TYR A 64 6.44 8.10 -10.51
C TYR A 64 7.78 7.91 -11.21
N GLU A 65 7.82 8.23 -12.51
CA GLU A 65 9.05 8.23 -13.31
C GLU A 65 9.33 9.65 -13.83
N ASP A 66 10.56 10.12 -13.68
CA ASP A 66 10.94 11.44 -14.14
C ASP A 66 11.21 11.41 -15.65
N ASP A 67 10.61 12.34 -16.38
CA ASP A 67 10.73 12.48 -17.84
C ASP A 67 11.44 13.81 -18.18
N PRO A 68 12.69 13.78 -18.70
CA PRO A 68 13.44 14.98 -19.05
C PRO A 68 12.97 15.68 -20.33
N GLU A 69 12.10 15.05 -21.13
CA GLU A 69 11.62 15.64 -22.40
C GLU A 69 10.33 16.45 -22.26
N THR A 70 9.57 16.19 -21.19
CA THR A 70 8.27 16.83 -20.89
C THR A 70 8.45 18.02 -19.94
N GLU A 71 7.68 19.11 -20.14
CA GLU A 71 7.81 20.35 -19.35
C GLU A 71 7.58 20.10 -17.85
N ALA A 72 8.38 20.77 -17.00
CA ALA A 72 8.34 20.60 -15.56
C ALA A 72 6.95 20.91 -14.96
N GLY A 73 6.34 19.90 -14.33
CA GLY A 73 5.01 20.02 -13.71
C GLY A 73 3.86 19.49 -14.55
N GLU A 74 4.11 19.05 -15.79
CA GLU A 74 3.17 18.22 -16.53
C GLU A 74 3.28 16.77 -16.05
N GLU A 75 2.13 16.11 -15.93
CA GLU A 75 2.05 14.68 -15.59
C GLU A 75 1.26 13.95 -16.67
N SER A 76 1.70 12.75 -17.01
CA SER A 76 0.98 11.87 -17.93
C SER A 76 0.97 10.45 -17.40
N VAL A 77 -0.14 9.74 -17.63
CA VAL A 77 -0.22 8.32 -17.28
C VAL A 77 0.47 7.51 -18.37
N ALA A 78 1.57 6.83 -18.02
CA ALA A 78 2.28 5.91 -18.92
C ALA A 78 1.69 4.50 -18.86
N GLN A 79 1.17 4.10 -17.69
CA GLN A 79 0.51 2.82 -17.48
C GLN A 79 -0.61 2.97 -16.47
N GLU A 80 -1.82 2.50 -16.78
CA GLU A 80 -2.91 2.44 -15.82
C GLU A 80 -2.70 1.31 -14.82
N GLY A 81 -3.05 1.56 -13.57
CA GLY A 81 -2.97 0.57 -12.51
C GLY A 81 -4.14 -0.42 -12.58
N GLN A 82 -3.91 -1.65 -12.15
CA GLN A 82 -4.94 -2.67 -12.01
C GLN A 82 -4.77 -3.36 -10.68
N ASP A 83 -5.86 -3.41 -9.91
CA ASP A 83 -5.87 -4.10 -8.63
C ASP A 83 -5.65 -5.59 -8.85
N GLY A 84 -4.84 -6.18 -7.98
CA GLY A 84 -4.70 -7.62 -7.88
C GLY A 84 -5.79 -8.20 -6.98
N LYS A 85 -5.76 -9.52 -6.82
CA LYS A 85 -6.66 -10.22 -5.91
C LYS A 85 -6.04 -11.49 -5.37
N LYS A 86 -6.38 -11.81 -4.14
CA LYS A 86 -6.08 -13.08 -3.49
C LYS A 86 -7.36 -13.89 -3.37
N ILE A 87 -7.38 -15.06 -3.99
CA ILE A 87 -8.52 -15.97 -3.99
C ILE A 87 -8.13 -17.17 -3.13
N LYS A 88 -8.86 -17.39 -2.03
CA LYS A 88 -8.79 -18.61 -1.24
C LYS A 88 -9.95 -19.51 -1.60
N THR A 89 -9.67 -20.77 -1.91
CA THR A 89 -10.71 -21.78 -2.17
C THR A 89 -10.77 -22.73 -1.00
N TYR A 90 -11.92 -22.80 -0.34
CA TYR A 90 -12.19 -23.74 0.73
C TYR A 90 -13.05 -24.87 0.21
N LYS A 91 -12.76 -26.09 0.68
CA LYS A 91 -13.66 -27.23 0.57
C LYS A 91 -14.44 -27.32 1.87
N ILE A 92 -15.76 -27.24 1.77
CA ILE A 92 -16.67 -27.34 2.90
C ILE A 92 -17.32 -28.71 2.86
N THR A 93 -17.21 -29.45 3.95
CA THR A 93 -17.89 -30.72 4.13
C THR A 93 -19.10 -30.51 5.03
N TYR A 94 -20.26 -30.97 4.60
CA TYR A 94 -21.50 -30.91 5.35
C TYR A 94 -21.86 -32.28 5.90
N TYR A 95 -22.47 -32.33 7.08
CA TYR A 95 -23.13 -33.52 7.62
C TYR A 95 -24.55 -33.16 8.02
N ASP A 96 -25.53 -33.83 7.43
CA ASP A 96 -26.96 -33.59 7.68
C ASP A 96 -27.39 -32.12 7.43
N GLY A 97 -26.73 -31.45 6.49
CA GLY A 97 -27.00 -30.05 6.12
C GLY A 97 -26.27 -29.00 6.96
N GLU A 98 -25.55 -29.39 8.01
CA GLU A 98 -24.73 -28.49 8.82
C GLU A 98 -23.25 -28.54 8.38
N GLU A 99 -22.55 -27.40 8.39
CA GLU A 99 -21.10 -27.34 8.10
C GLU A 99 -20.34 -28.17 9.15
N PHE A 100 -19.73 -29.26 8.71
CA PHE A 100 -18.97 -30.17 9.56
C PHE A 100 -17.48 -29.79 9.58
N SER A 101 -16.91 -29.42 8.43
CA SER A 101 -15.53 -28.97 8.34
C SER A 101 -15.29 -28.04 7.16
N ARG A 102 -14.27 -27.20 7.30
CA ARG A 102 -13.77 -26.31 6.26
C ARG A 102 -12.26 -26.48 6.14
N GLU A 103 -11.79 -26.78 4.94
CA GLU A 103 -10.37 -26.95 4.65
C GLU A 103 -9.94 -25.99 3.54
N LEU A 104 -8.83 -25.26 3.74
CA LEU A 104 -8.24 -24.45 2.69
C LEU A 104 -7.56 -25.36 1.67
N VAL A 105 -8.10 -25.43 0.46
CA VAL A 105 -7.60 -26.31 -0.60
C VAL A 105 -6.59 -25.60 -1.50
N SER A 106 -6.80 -24.31 -1.77
CA SER A 106 -5.86 -23.55 -2.59
C SER A 106 -5.86 -22.06 -2.25
N THR A 107 -4.77 -21.40 -2.59
CA THR A 107 -4.65 -19.95 -2.57
C THR A 107 -4.02 -19.52 -3.89
N THR A 108 -4.75 -18.72 -4.66
CA THR A 108 -4.28 -18.12 -5.91
C THR A 108 -4.12 -16.62 -5.69
N THR A 109 -3.03 -16.04 -6.17
CA THR A 109 -2.78 -14.61 -6.09
C THR A 109 -2.56 -14.07 -7.51
N GLU A 110 -3.36 -13.09 -7.88
CA GLU A 110 -3.15 -12.25 -9.04
C GLU A 110 -2.50 -10.96 -8.54
N GLU A 111 -1.24 -10.73 -8.92
CA GLU A 111 -0.48 -9.56 -8.48
C GLU A 111 -1.05 -8.27 -9.09
N PRO A 112 -1.08 -7.16 -8.34
CA PRO A 112 -1.50 -5.88 -8.88
C PRO A 112 -0.52 -5.36 -9.93
N VAL A 113 -1.03 -4.61 -10.89
CA VAL A 113 -0.24 -3.85 -11.86
C VAL A 113 -0.16 -2.40 -11.38
N ASP A 114 1.04 -1.91 -11.14
CA ASP A 114 1.23 -0.53 -10.68
C ASP A 114 0.79 0.50 -11.74
N LYS A 115 0.25 1.62 -11.27
CA LYS A 115 0.03 2.81 -12.10
C LYS A 115 1.35 3.56 -12.24
N ILE A 116 1.77 3.84 -13.47
CA ILE A 116 2.98 4.61 -13.75
C ILE A 116 2.60 6.00 -14.25
N ILE A 117 3.00 7.03 -13.50
CA ILE A 117 2.84 8.44 -13.87
C ILE A 117 4.20 9.02 -14.22
N LYS A 118 4.35 9.52 -15.45
CA LYS A 118 5.53 10.27 -15.87
C LYS A 118 5.40 11.72 -15.47
N ARG A 119 6.41 12.25 -14.78
CA ARG A 119 6.50 13.64 -14.36
C ARG A 119 7.51 14.38 -15.23
N GLY A 120 7.07 15.40 -15.94
CA GLY A 120 7.96 16.25 -16.71
C GLY A 120 8.98 16.96 -15.79
N THR A 121 10.21 17.05 -16.25
CA THR A 121 11.34 17.70 -15.56
C THR A 121 12.08 18.72 -16.43
N LYS A 122 11.67 18.89 -17.69
CA LYS A 122 12.26 19.86 -18.63
C LYS A 122 11.94 21.29 -18.21
N ILE A 123 12.97 22.05 -17.88
CA ILE A 123 12.83 23.47 -17.52
C ILE A 123 12.70 24.29 -18.80
N VAL A 124 11.53 24.89 -19.01
CA VAL A 124 11.27 25.83 -20.12
C VAL A 124 11.07 27.23 -19.55
N TRP A 125 11.98 28.13 -19.89
CA TRP A 125 11.93 29.51 -19.43
C TRP A 125 10.92 30.33 -20.24
N LYS A 126 10.04 31.03 -19.51
CA LYS A 126 9.01 31.96 -20.00
C LYS A 126 9.27 33.34 -19.41
N THR A 127 8.76 34.37 -20.06
CA THR A 127 8.93 35.78 -19.65
C THR A 127 7.60 36.36 -19.17
N LEU A 128 7.63 37.16 -18.11
CA LEU A 128 6.49 37.92 -17.60
C LEU A 128 6.89 39.38 -17.41
N GLN A 129 6.09 40.31 -17.93
CA GLN A 129 6.24 41.74 -17.64
C GLN A 129 5.56 42.05 -16.31
N THR A 130 6.28 42.71 -15.41
CA THR A 130 5.79 43.16 -14.10
C THR A 130 6.03 44.66 -13.95
N ASP A 131 5.43 45.27 -12.93
CA ASP A 131 5.64 46.69 -12.64
C ASP A 131 7.13 47.02 -12.34
N ASP A 132 7.88 46.04 -11.82
CA ASP A 132 9.32 46.15 -11.51
C ASP A 132 10.22 45.73 -12.70
N GLY A 133 9.64 45.46 -13.87
CA GLY A 133 10.33 45.04 -15.10
C GLY A 133 10.08 43.58 -15.50
N GLU A 134 10.82 43.14 -16.52
CA GLU A 134 10.73 41.77 -17.04
C GLU A 134 11.36 40.75 -16.08
N ILE A 135 10.64 39.67 -15.81
CA ILE A 135 11.15 38.51 -15.10
C ILE A 135 11.10 37.26 -15.98
N ARG A 136 12.04 36.34 -15.75
CA ARG A 136 12.02 35.00 -16.32
C ARG A 136 11.55 34.01 -15.25
N TYR A 137 10.68 33.10 -15.64
CA TYR A 137 10.16 32.06 -14.77
C TYR A 137 10.08 30.75 -15.55
N TRP A 138 10.14 29.61 -14.86
CA TRP A 138 10.05 28.30 -15.50
C TRP A 138 8.86 27.47 -15.01
N LYS A 139 8.20 27.89 -13.93
CA LYS A 139 6.99 27.23 -13.42
C LYS A 139 6.02 28.26 -12.85
N LYS A 140 4.74 28.08 -13.17
CA LYS A 140 3.62 28.84 -12.60
C LYS A 140 2.81 27.92 -11.69
N LEU A 141 2.52 28.37 -10.46
CA LEU A 141 1.74 27.61 -9.49
C LEU A 141 0.61 28.48 -8.94
N LYS A 142 -0.61 27.94 -8.88
CA LYS A 142 -1.70 28.58 -8.14
C LYS A 142 -1.66 28.09 -6.70
N VAL A 143 -1.51 29.02 -5.76
CA VAL A 143 -1.38 28.72 -4.32
C VAL A 143 -2.35 29.55 -3.50
N TYR A 144 -2.72 29.06 -2.32
CA TYR A 144 -3.41 29.87 -1.32
C TYR A 144 -2.36 30.56 -0.43
N ALA A 145 -2.28 31.89 -0.50
CA ALA A 145 -1.23 32.66 0.16
C ALA A 145 -1.78 33.36 1.41
N THR A 146 -1.35 32.92 2.58
CA THR A 146 -1.54 33.61 3.87
C THR A 146 -0.36 34.54 4.16
N HIS A 147 -0.31 35.13 5.35
CA HIS A 147 0.83 35.91 5.77
C HIS A 147 1.12 35.79 7.27
N TYR A 148 2.39 35.97 7.64
CA TYR A 148 2.88 35.96 9.01
C TYR A 148 3.89 37.09 9.26
N ASP A 149 4.18 37.35 10.53
CA ASP A 149 5.34 38.15 10.93
C ASP A 149 6.10 37.43 12.05
N SER A 150 7.33 37.88 12.34
CA SER A 150 8.19 37.27 13.36
C SER A 150 7.71 37.52 14.80
N ARG A 151 6.63 38.28 15.01
CA ARG A 151 6.12 38.66 16.34
C ARG A 151 4.97 37.77 16.79
N CYS A 152 4.68 36.68 16.08
CA CYS A 152 3.71 35.69 16.53
C CYS A 152 4.19 34.94 17.79
N PRO A 153 3.30 34.64 18.75
CA PRO A 153 3.65 33.84 19.92
C PRO A 153 4.23 32.48 19.52
N GLY A 154 5.48 32.22 19.91
CA GLY A 154 6.20 30.97 19.58
C GLY A 154 7.02 31.02 18.29
N CYS A 155 7.03 32.14 17.58
CA CYS A 155 7.85 32.33 16.38
C CYS A 155 9.25 32.82 16.73
N ASN A 156 10.25 32.31 16.02
CA ASN A 156 11.64 32.76 16.10
C ASN A 156 11.93 33.73 14.95
N GLU A 157 12.98 34.55 15.08
CA GLU A 157 13.44 35.40 13.99
C GLU A 157 14.17 34.63 12.89
N THR A 158 14.29 33.30 13.01
CA THR A 158 15.14 32.47 12.16
C THR A 158 14.30 31.42 11.45
N THR A 159 14.28 31.46 10.12
CA THR A 159 13.52 30.51 9.30
C THR A 159 14.18 29.13 9.23
N ALA A 160 13.48 28.14 8.69
CA ALA A 160 13.98 26.76 8.54
C ALA A 160 15.37 26.64 7.88
N ILE A 161 15.75 27.57 6.99
CA ILE A 161 17.09 27.58 6.35
C ILE A 161 18.09 28.56 6.98
N GLY A 162 17.76 29.18 8.12
CA GLY A 162 18.64 30.08 8.84
C GLY A 162 18.60 31.54 8.38
N MET A 163 17.59 31.95 7.59
CA MET A 163 17.41 33.34 7.19
C MET A 163 16.67 34.12 8.28
N ARG A 164 16.79 35.45 8.27
CA ARG A 164 15.95 36.30 9.09
C ARG A 164 14.51 36.28 8.57
N ALA A 165 13.55 35.96 9.43
CA ALA A 165 12.13 36.03 9.13
C ALA A 165 11.71 37.49 8.89
N GLY A 166 10.90 37.72 7.87
CA GLY A 166 10.48 39.05 7.46
C GLY A 166 10.13 39.11 5.97
N LYS A 167 9.94 40.32 5.46
CA LYS A 167 9.58 40.51 4.05
C LYS A 167 10.65 39.94 3.12
N GLY A 168 10.21 39.15 2.14
CA GLY A 168 11.07 38.48 1.15
C GLY A 168 11.39 37.03 1.50
N VAL A 169 10.95 36.51 2.65
CA VAL A 169 11.08 35.08 2.99
C VAL A 169 9.69 34.49 3.18
N ILE A 170 9.41 33.37 2.50
CA ILE A 170 8.13 32.69 2.55
C ILE A 170 8.25 31.30 3.15
N ALA A 171 7.20 30.87 3.84
CA ALA A 171 7.04 29.49 4.26
C ALA A 171 6.32 28.69 3.17
N VAL A 172 6.80 27.48 2.90
CA VAL A 172 6.27 26.59 1.86
C VAL A 172 6.21 25.13 2.34
N ASP A 173 5.53 24.28 1.58
CA ASP A 173 5.73 22.83 1.64
C ASP A 173 6.92 22.44 0.74
N PRO A 174 8.04 21.92 1.29
CA PRO A 174 9.21 21.51 0.51
C PRO A 174 8.94 20.44 -0.55
N LYS A 175 7.85 19.67 -0.42
CA LYS A 175 7.42 18.67 -1.42
C LYS A 175 6.85 19.33 -2.68
N VAL A 176 6.36 20.56 -2.57
CA VAL A 176 5.76 21.32 -3.68
C VAL A 176 6.72 22.37 -4.21
N ILE A 177 7.32 23.16 -3.32
CA ILE A 177 8.32 24.19 -3.64
C ILE A 177 9.56 23.91 -2.80
N LYS A 178 10.65 23.50 -3.46
CA LYS A 178 11.91 23.20 -2.76
C LYS A 178 12.40 24.44 -2.01
N LEU A 179 12.93 24.25 -0.81
CA LEU A 179 13.60 25.32 -0.08
C LEU A 179 14.75 25.91 -0.92
N ARG A 180 15.06 27.19 -0.69
CA ARG A 180 15.98 28.04 -1.47
C ARG A 180 15.51 28.39 -2.89
N SER A 181 14.31 27.95 -3.31
CA SER A 181 13.72 28.42 -4.57
C SER A 181 13.46 29.93 -4.51
N SER A 182 13.74 30.63 -5.60
CA SER A 182 13.34 32.03 -5.79
C SER A 182 11.99 32.07 -6.48
N VAL A 183 11.10 32.94 -6.00
CA VAL A 183 9.75 33.10 -6.54
C VAL A 183 9.39 34.58 -6.71
N PHE A 184 8.47 34.86 -7.61
CA PHE A 184 7.78 36.14 -7.70
C PHE A 184 6.29 35.94 -7.39
N ILE A 185 5.76 36.79 -6.51
CA ILE A 185 4.36 36.82 -6.11
C ILE A 185 3.77 38.19 -6.46
N PRO A 186 2.80 38.28 -7.39
CA PRO A 186 2.13 39.53 -7.72
C PRO A 186 1.54 40.22 -6.49
N GLY A 187 1.82 41.52 -6.34
CA GLY A 187 1.39 42.33 -5.20
C GLY A 187 2.22 42.14 -3.91
N TYR A 188 3.24 41.28 -3.92
CA TYR A 188 4.18 41.10 -2.80
C TYR A 188 5.63 41.35 -3.22
N GLY A 189 6.03 40.80 -4.37
CA GLY A 189 7.36 40.94 -4.96
C GLY A 189 8.15 39.63 -5.02
N LYS A 190 9.47 39.75 -5.20
CA LYS A 190 10.40 38.61 -5.19
C LYS A 190 10.59 38.09 -3.76
N ALA A 191 10.66 36.76 -3.62
CA ALA A 191 10.85 36.10 -2.34
C ALA A 191 11.66 34.81 -2.47
N VAL A 192 12.17 34.33 -1.34
CA VAL A 192 12.87 33.06 -1.21
C VAL A 192 12.01 32.10 -0.38
N ALA A 193 11.87 30.86 -0.85
CA ALA A 193 11.34 29.75 -0.08
C ALA A 193 12.33 29.39 1.04
N GLY A 194 12.27 30.11 2.15
CA GLY A 194 13.25 30.02 3.23
C GLY A 194 12.71 29.40 4.51
N ASP A 195 11.41 29.16 4.59
CA ASP A 195 10.78 28.66 5.80
C ASP A 195 9.81 27.51 5.56
N THR A 196 9.40 26.86 6.65
CA THR A 196 8.37 25.82 6.63
C THR A 196 7.44 25.99 7.82
N GLY A 197 6.16 25.71 7.65
CA GLY A 197 5.19 25.70 8.74
C GLY A 197 4.46 24.37 8.88
N GLY A 198 4.02 24.04 10.09
CA GLY A 198 3.22 22.84 10.36
C GLY A 198 1.90 22.83 9.56
N ALA A 199 1.26 23.99 9.43
CA ALA A 199 0.02 24.18 8.67
C ALA A 199 0.25 24.46 7.16
N ILE A 200 1.49 24.68 6.74
CA ILE A 200 1.84 25.02 5.35
C ILE A 200 2.14 23.73 4.61
N LYS A 201 1.08 23.13 4.05
CA LYS A 201 1.10 21.84 3.35
C LYS A 201 0.42 21.96 1.98
N GLY A 202 0.98 21.27 0.98
CA GLY A 202 0.48 21.33 -0.38
C GLY A 202 0.68 22.72 -1.02
N ASN A 203 -0.31 23.18 -1.77
CA ASN A 203 -0.29 24.47 -2.49
C ASN A 203 -0.68 25.65 -1.59
N ILE A 204 -0.18 25.67 -0.36
CA ILE A 204 -0.35 26.78 0.59
C ILE A 204 1.02 27.40 0.83
N ILE A 205 1.08 28.74 0.86
CA ILE A 205 2.30 29.48 1.22
C ILE A 205 1.97 30.51 2.29
N ASP A 206 2.97 30.84 3.11
CA ASP A 206 2.87 31.92 4.09
C ASP A 206 3.86 33.03 3.76
N LEU A 207 3.34 34.22 3.48
CA LEU A 207 4.17 35.36 3.11
C LEU A 207 4.73 36.03 4.36
N GLY A 208 6.05 36.11 4.49
CA GLY A 208 6.68 36.84 5.58
C GLY A 208 6.49 38.34 5.43
N PHE A 209 6.17 39.03 6.51
CA PHE A 209 6.20 40.48 6.59
C PHE A 209 6.95 40.90 7.85
N ASP A 210 7.50 42.12 7.83
CA ASP A 210 8.09 42.71 9.04
C ASP A 210 6.97 43.10 10.03
N ASP A 211 5.81 43.49 9.51
CA ASP A 211 4.58 43.73 10.27
C ASP A 211 3.35 43.23 9.51
N ALA A 212 2.80 42.09 9.93
CA ALA A 212 1.64 41.47 9.31
C ALA A 212 0.36 42.31 9.44
N ARG A 213 0.26 43.18 10.46
CA ARG A 213 -0.95 43.99 10.71
C ARG A 213 -1.08 45.16 9.75
N THR A 214 0.04 45.65 9.23
CA THR A 214 0.11 46.80 8.32
C THR A 214 0.47 46.41 6.89
N ALA A 215 0.75 45.12 6.65
CA ALA A 215 1.12 44.55 5.36
C ALA A 215 0.10 44.77 4.23
N GLY A 216 -1.18 44.96 4.56
CA GLY A 216 -2.25 45.15 3.57
C GLY A 216 -2.56 43.91 2.71
N TRP A 217 -2.00 42.74 3.06
CA TRP A 217 -2.27 41.48 2.36
C TRP A 217 -3.51 40.79 2.93
N THR A 218 -4.43 40.38 2.06
CA THR A 218 -5.55 39.51 2.42
C THR A 218 -5.32 38.11 1.86
N ALA A 219 -5.51 37.09 2.70
CA ALA A 219 -5.33 35.70 2.30
C ALA A 219 -6.25 35.35 1.11
N ARG A 220 -5.65 34.82 0.04
CA ARG A 220 -6.35 34.53 -1.21
C ARG A 220 -5.55 33.57 -2.08
N TYR A 221 -6.22 33.03 -3.09
CA TYR A 221 -5.53 32.35 -4.18
C TYR A 221 -4.76 33.35 -5.04
N VAL A 222 -3.51 33.04 -5.33
CA VAL A 222 -2.63 33.83 -6.21
C VAL A 222 -1.77 32.90 -7.06
N ASP A 223 -1.47 33.35 -8.27
CA ASP A 223 -0.49 32.68 -9.13
C ASP A 223 0.92 33.17 -8.78
N ILE A 224 1.81 32.25 -8.44
CA ILE A 224 3.23 32.52 -8.19
C ILE A 224 4.09 31.96 -9.33
N TYR A 225 5.28 32.53 -9.47
CA TYR A 225 6.19 32.22 -10.56
C TYR A 225 7.55 31.82 -9.98
N LEU A 226 8.01 30.60 -10.23
CA LEU A 226 9.35 30.15 -9.85
C LEU A 226 10.36 30.71 -10.85
N LEU A 227 11.35 31.42 -10.32
CA LEU A 227 12.41 32.11 -11.05
C LEU A 227 13.63 31.22 -11.28
#